data_AF-A0ABD6F3X1-F1
#
_entry.id   AF-A0ABD6F3X1-F1
#
_cell.length_a   1.000
_cell.length_b   1.000
_cell.length_c   1.000
_cell.angle_alpha   90.00
_cell.angle_beta   90.00
_cell.angle_gamma   90.00
#
_symmetry.space_group_name_H-M   'P 1'
#
loop_
_entity.id
_entity.type
_entity.pdbx_description
1 polymer ?
#
loop_
_entity_poly.entity_id
_entity_poly.type
_entity_poly.pdbx_seq_one_letter_code
_entity_poly.pdbx_strand_id
1 'polypeptide(L)'
;MKRILEDVSVIGENIIRTGSDHRLLRSTICVNAHREERIRRAQRPAGVQEIHAERFEQNLAEQYLEMDKSITLDADYKKLAEALKKATQLSGKRQKKKNRTRISQETIHLMARRPQMKADGVTSIEYVTLCKMLRQNLKEDYDENRKKRLKEAAEKKSSLKTVERDIRLKQHIPVALKNDIRERITNRDRMNDICKNFYKNFQSQCSTKAAAHGI
;
A
#
# COMPACT_ATOMS: atom_id res chain seq x y z
N MET A 1 4.37 23.37 -20.35
CA MET A 1 2.99 23.21 -19.84
C MET A 1 2.06 22.91 -21.01
N LYS A 2 1.47 21.72 -21.11
CA LYS A 2 0.47 21.43 -22.16
C LYS A 2 -0.86 22.08 -21.75
N ARG A 3 -1.31 23.06 -22.55
CA ARG A 3 -2.55 23.82 -22.32
C ARG A 3 -3.73 22.87 -22.47
N ILE A 4 -4.45 22.61 -21.38
CA ILE A 4 -5.67 21.77 -21.35
C ILE A 4 -6.88 22.55 -21.90
N LEU A 5 -6.78 23.88 -21.89
CA LEU A 5 -7.80 24.83 -22.32
C LEU A 5 -7.33 25.52 -23.60
N GLU A 6 -8.20 25.51 -24.60
CA GLU A 6 -8.10 26.20 -25.88
C GLU A 6 -9.33 27.10 -26.06
N ASP A 7 -9.25 28.08 -26.97
CA ASP A 7 -10.36 28.99 -27.31
C ASP A 7 -11.10 29.57 -26.09
N VAL A 8 -10.36 30.25 -25.20
CA VAL A 8 -10.94 30.93 -24.04
C VAL A 8 -11.43 32.31 -24.47
N SER A 9 -12.74 32.53 -24.38
CA SER A 9 -13.36 33.82 -24.74
C SER A 9 -14.50 34.17 -23.80
N VAL A 10 -14.79 35.47 -23.70
CA VAL A 10 -15.95 35.97 -22.97
C VAL A 10 -17.10 36.11 -23.96
N ILE A 11 -18.24 35.49 -23.67
CA ILE A 11 -19.44 35.62 -24.48
C ILE A 11 -20.03 36.99 -24.22
N GLY A 12 -20.20 37.78 -25.28
CA GLY A 12 -20.80 39.11 -25.19
C GLY A 12 -22.29 39.05 -24.86
N GLU A 13 -22.77 40.04 -24.12
CA GLU A 13 -24.19 40.21 -23.75
C GLU A 13 -25.13 40.32 -24.97
N ASN A 14 -24.58 40.71 -26.13
CA ASN A 14 -25.30 40.77 -27.40
C ASN A 14 -25.71 39.39 -27.93
N ILE A 15 -25.08 38.32 -27.44
CA ILE A 15 -25.33 36.94 -27.86
C ILE A 15 -26.21 36.22 -26.83
N ILE A 16 -25.96 36.43 -25.53
CA ILE A 16 -26.72 35.81 -24.44
C ILE A 16 -26.93 36.84 -23.33
N ARG A 17 -28.19 37.18 -23.04
CA ARG A 17 -28.57 37.99 -21.86
C ARG A 17 -28.89 37.06 -20.70
N THR A 18 -27.98 36.97 -19.72
CA THR A 18 -28.13 36.13 -18.52
C THR A 18 -28.86 36.82 -17.37
N GLY A 19 -29.08 38.13 -17.45
CA GLY A 19 -29.68 38.91 -16.35
C GLY A 19 -28.78 39.03 -15.11
N SER A 20 -27.52 38.58 -15.22
CA SER A 20 -26.48 38.76 -14.21
C SER A 20 -25.48 39.80 -14.73
N ASP A 21 -24.88 40.52 -13.80
CA ASP A 21 -23.73 41.41 -13.97
C ASP A 21 -22.43 40.68 -14.35
N HIS A 22 -22.39 39.35 -14.24
CA HIS A 22 -21.25 38.54 -14.65
C HIS A 22 -21.35 38.10 -16.12
N ARG A 23 -20.22 38.19 -16.85
CA ARG A 23 -20.11 37.71 -18.23
C ARG A 23 -19.82 36.22 -18.28
N LEU A 24 -20.44 35.53 -19.24
CA LEU A 24 -20.20 34.11 -19.47
C LEU A 24 -18.83 33.89 -20.11
N LEU A 25 -18.12 32.85 -19.66
CA LEU A 25 -16.87 32.39 -20.26
C LEU A 25 -17.10 31.14 -21.09
N ARG A 26 -16.59 31.14 -22.32
CA ARG A 26 -16.45 29.96 -23.18
C ARG A 26 -15.00 29.50 -23.15
N SER A 27 -14.82 28.19 -23.06
CA SER A 27 -13.52 27.56 -23.29
C SER A 27 -13.72 26.18 -23.91
N THR A 28 -12.81 25.80 -24.79
CA THR A 28 -12.74 24.45 -25.34
C THR A 28 -11.72 23.65 -24.54
N ILE A 29 -12.13 22.49 -24.01
CA ILE A 29 -11.24 21.62 -23.23
C ILE A 29 -10.74 20.49 -24.13
N CYS A 30 -9.45 20.49 -24.43
CA CYS A 30 -8.82 19.48 -25.27
C CYS A 30 -8.28 18.34 -24.40
N VAL A 31 -9.09 17.28 -24.25
CA VAL A 31 -8.73 16.08 -23.48
C VAL A 31 -8.18 15.02 -24.42
N ASN A 32 -6.89 14.70 -24.29
CA ASN A 32 -6.33 13.51 -24.94
C ASN A 32 -6.69 12.26 -24.12
N ALA A 33 -7.76 11.58 -24.50
CA ALA A 33 -8.29 10.42 -23.80
C ALA A 33 -7.23 9.31 -23.57
N HIS A 34 -6.36 9.05 -24.56
CA HIS A 34 -5.30 8.05 -24.42
C HIS A 34 -4.25 8.45 -23.39
N ARG A 35 -3.87 9.73 -23.34
CA ARG A 35 -2.94 10.26 -22.34
C ARG A 35 -3.53 10.22 -20.94
N GLU A 36 -4.78 10.63 -20.79
CA GLU A 36 -5.47 10.59 -19.49
C GLU A 36 -5.64 9.15 -19.00
N GLU A 37 -5.99 8.21 -19.88
CA GLU A 37 -6.10 6.79 -19.50
C GLU A 37 -4.72 6.21 -19.13
N ARG A 38 -3.63 6.62 -19.79
CA ARG A 38 -2.26 6.23 -19.38
C ARG A 38 -1.90 6.75 -18.00
N ILE A 39 -2.18 8.03 -17.72
CA ILE A 39 -1.94 8.63 -16.40
C ILE A 39 -2.76 7.91 -15.35
N ARG A 40 -4.06 7.67 -15.62
CA ARG A 40 -4.95 6.92 -14.73
C ARG A 40 -4.44 5.50 -14.47
N ARG A 41 -3.94 4.79 -15.49
CA ARG A 41 -3.37 3.44 -15.33
C ARG A 41 -2.07 3.46 -14.52
N ALA A 42 -1.19 4.42 -14.77
CA ALA A 42 0.06 4.57 -14.03
C ALA A 42 -0.17 4.90 -12.54
N GLN A 43 -1.23 5.67 -12.24
CA GLN A 43 -1.64 6.01 -10.88
C GLN A 43 -2.46 4.91 -10.19
N ARG A 44 -2.87 3.84 -10.89
CA ARG A 44 -3.53 2.72 -10.22
C ARG A 44 -2.51 2.05 -9.30
N PRO A 45 -2.78 1.97 -7.99
CA PRO A 45 -1.95 1.16 -7.10
C PRO A 45 -1.88 -0.25 -7.68
N ALA A 46 -0.67 -0.81 -7.78
CA ALA A 46 -0.50 -2.22 -8.09
C ALA A 46 -1.42 -2.99 -7.13
N GLY A 47 -2.39 -3.72 -7.68
CA GLY A 47 -3.28 -4.52 -6.86
C GLY A 47 -2.43 -5.54 -6.12
N VAL A 48 -2.56 -5.61 -4.80
CA VAL A 48 -1.91 -6.67 -4.03
C VAL A 48 -2.45 -7.99 -4.57
N GLN A 49 -1.56 -8.82 -5.08
CA GLN A 49 -1.90 -10.17 -5.54
C GLN A 49 -1.73 -11.08 -4.34
N GLU A 50 -2.79 -11.82 -4.01
CA GLU A 50 -2.73 -12.84 -2.98
C GLU A 50 -2.37 -14.15 -3.68
N ILE A 51 -1.19 -14.68 -3.35
CA ILE A 51 -0.70 -15.95 -3.87
C ILE A 51 -1.23 -17.04 -2.93
N HIS A 52 -2.05 -17.95 -3.46
CA HIS A 52 -2.45 -19.13 -2.70
C HIS A 52 -1.30 -20.12 -2.68
N ALA A 53 -0.68 -20.33 -1.51
CA ALA A 53 0.51 -21.17 -1.33
C ALA A 53 0.31 -22.59 -1.87
N GLU A 54 -0.79 -23.25 -1.52
CA GLU A 54 -1.09 -24.62 -1.96
C GLU A 54 -1.22 -24.74 -3.49
N ARG A 55 -1.86 -23.78 -4.14
CA ARG A 55 -1.94 -23.74 -5.62
C ARG A 55 -0.61 -23.41 -6.26
N PHE A 56 0.21 -22.60 -5.60
CA PHE A 56 1.55 -22.27 -6.07
C PHE A 56 2.44 -23.51 -6.05
N GLU A 57 2.39 -24.30 -4.96
CA GLU A 57 3.11 -25.56 -4.83
C GLU A 57 2.64 -26.60 -5.85
N GLN A 58 1.32 -26.76 -6.05
CA GLN A 58 0.76 -27.65 -7.08
C GLN A 58 1.23 -27.24 -8.48
N ASN A 59 1.12 -25.96 -8.85
CA ASN A 59 1.56 -25.47 -10.16
C ASN A 59 3.08 -25.61 -10.38
N LEU A 60 3.89 -25.52 -9.32
CA LEU A 60 5.32 -25.76 -9.41
C LEU A 60 5.65 -27.23 -9.55
N ALA A 61 4.95 -28.11 -8.82
CA ALA A 61 5.12 -29.55 -8.93
C ALA A 61 4.73 -30.07 -10.32
N GLU A 62 3.66 -29.53 -10.91
CA GLU A 62 3.24 -29.83 -12.28
C GLU A 62 4.25 -29.37 -13.35
N GLN A 63 5.06 -28.35 -13.05
CA GLN A 63 6.01 -27.78 -14.01
C GLN A 63 7.33 -28.54 -14.17
N TYR A 64 7.49 -29.70 -13.50
CA TYR A 64 8.62 -30.63 -13.62
C TYR A 64 9.97 -29.98 -13.95
N LEU A 65 10.61 -29.38 -12.94
CA LEU A 65 11.96 -28.83 -13.05
C LEU A 65 12.99 -29.92 -12.76
N GLU A 66 13.23 -30.79 -13.73
CA GLU A 66 14.51 -31.51 -13.73
C GLU A 66 15.61 -30.58 -14.23
N MET A 67 16.70 -30.52 -13.47
CA MET A 67 17.91 -29.84 -13.88
C MET A 67 18.56 -30.67 -14.98
N ASP A 68 18.45 -30.20 -16.21
CA ASP A 68 19.05 -30.85 -17.36
C ASP A 68 20.55 -30.56 -17.37
N LYS A 69 21.35 -31.53 -16.94
CA LYS A 69 22.81 -31.42 -16.88
C LYS A 69 23.46 -31.14 -18.24
N SER A 70 22.71 -31.27 -19.34
CA SER A 70 23.18 -30.99 -20.70
C SER A 70 23.07 -29.51 -21.11
N ILE A 71 22.41 -28.68 -20.30
CA ILE A 71 22.11 -27.28 -20.62
C ILE A 71 23.05 -26.33 -19.85
N THR A 72 23.33 -25.18 -20.45
CA THR A 72 24.11 -24.11 -19.80
C THR A 72 23.35 -23.58 -18.57
N LEU A 73 24.06 -23.34 -17.47
CA LEU A 73 23.52 -22.83 -16.20
C LEU A 73 22.55 -21.63 -16.37
N ASP A 74 22.87 -20.71 -17.27
CA ASP A 74 22.03 -19.53 -17.56
C ASP A 74 20.67 -19.87 -18.16
N ALA A 75 20.61 -20.90 -19.01
CA ALA A 75 19.36 -21.33 -19.65
C ALA A 75 18.47 -22.10 -18.66
N ASP A 76 19.06 -22.88 -17.75
CA ASP A 76 18.32 -23.52 -16.66
C ASP A 76 17.77 -22.50 -15.66
N TYR A 77 18.56 -21.49 -15.31
CA TYR A 77 18.08 -20.38 -14.48
C TYR A 77 16.91 -19.63 -15.11
N LYS A 78 16.95 -19.40 -16.44
CA LYS A 78 15.83 -18.78 -17.16
C LYS A 78 14.59 -19.66 -17.12
N LYS A 79 14.73 -20.98 -17.35
CA LYS A 79 13.60 -21.92 -17.24
C LYS A 79 12.99 -21.90 -15.85
N LEU A 80 13.81 -21.91 -14.81
CA LEU A 80 13.35 -21.84 -13.42
C LEU A 80 12.64 -20.51 -13.11
N ALA A 81 13.21 -19.39 -13.56
CA ALA A 81 12.60 -18.08 -13.38
C ALA A 81 11.25 -17.96 -14.11
N GLU A 82 11.14 -18.53 -15.31
CA GLU A 82 9.89 -18.57 -16.07
C GLU A 82 8.84 -19.46 -15.42
N ALA A 83 9.24 -20.62 -14.89
CA ALA A 83 8.37 -21.51 -14.15
C ALA A 83 7.80 -20.83 -12.90
N LEU A 84 8.66 -20.23 -12.07
CA LEU A 84 8.24 -19.43 -10.92
C LEU A 84 7.29 -18.30 -11.31
N LYS A 85 7.57 -17.60 -12.42
CA LYS A 85 6.72 -16.53 -12.93
C LYS A 85 5.35 -17.04 -13.40
N LYS A 86 5.29 -18.20 -14.06
CA LYS A 86 4.03 -18.82 -14.49
C LYS A 86 3.23 -19.33 -13.28
N ALA A 87 3.88 -20.03 -12.35
CA ALA A 87 3.25 -20.52 -11.14
C ALA A 87 2.68 -19.38 -10.28
N THR A 88 3.41 -18.27 -10.13
CA THR A 88 2.90 -17.06 -9.43
C THR A 88 1.73 -16.41 -10.15
N GLN A 89 1.72 -16.37 -11.48
CA GLN A 89 0.59 -15.83 -12.25
C GLN A 89 -0.68 -16.68 -12.13
N LEU A 90 -0.54 -18.01 -12.16
CA LEU A 90 -1.65 -18.95 -12.09
C LEU A 90 -2.24 -19.08 -10.66
N SER A 91 -1.38 -19.00 -9.65
CA SER A 91 -1.78 -19.07 -8.24
C SER A 91 -2.25 -17.73 -7.67
N GLY A 92 -1.88 -16.62 -8.32
CA GLY A 92 -2.14 -15.29 -7.82
C GLY A 92 -3.54 -14.78 -8.17
N LYS A 93 -4.41 -14.66 -7.16
CA LYS A 93 -5.69 -13.96 -7.33
C LYS A 93 -5.53 -12.47 -7.04
N ARG A 94 -6.18 -11.62 -7.83
CA ARG A 94 -6.32 -10.20 -7.48
C ARG A 94 -7.07 -10.12 -6.16
N GLN A 95 -6.42 -9.62 -5.12
CA GLN A 95 -7.10 -9.39 -3.85
C GLN A 95 -8.20 -8.36 -4.11
N LYS A 96 -9.47 -8.76 -3.94
CA LYS A 96 -10.57 -7.79 -3.95
C LYS A 96 -10.29 -6.81 -2.83
N LYS A 97 -10.20 -5.51 -3.16
CA LYS A 97 -10.11 -4.47 -2.14
C LYS A 97 -11.29 -4.68 -1.20
N LYS A 98 -11.03 -5.01 0.06
CA LYS A 98 -12.08 -5.03 1.08
C LYS A 98 -12.65 -3.62 1.13
N ASN A 99 -13.87 -3.44 0.63
CA ASN A 99 -14.57 -2.17 0.73
C ASN A 99 -14.76 -1.90 2.22
N ARG A 100 -13.94 -1.01 2.77
CA ARG A 100 -14.07 -0.61 4.18
C ARG A 100 -15.32 0.26 4.28
N THR A 101 -16.43 -0.35 4.67
CA THR A 101 -17.69 0.35 4.93
C THR A 101 -17.48 1.24 6.15
N ARG A 102 -17.45 2.55 5.93
CA ARG A 102 -17.29 3.56 7.00
C ARG A 102 -18.60 3.86 7.72
N ILE A 103 -19.70 3.43 7.14
CA ILE A 103 -21.07 3.74 7.51
C ILE A 103 -21.77 2.40 7.74
N SER A 104 -22.55 2.29 8.80
CA SER A 104 -23.31 1.09 9.14
C SER A 104 -24.44 0.85 8.14
N GLN A 105 -24.92 -0.39 8.07
CA GLN A 105 -26.05 -0.74 7.21
C GLN A 105 -27.32 0.03 7.62
N GLU A 106 -27.53 0.23 8.92
CA GLU A 106 -28.65 1.02 9.46
C GLU A 106 -28.63 2.46 8.93
N THR A 107 -27.49 3.15 9.01
CA THR A 107 -27.36 4.51 8.47
C THR A 107 -27.56 4.54 6.95
N ILE A 108 -27.08 3.51 6.23
CA ILE A 108 -27.33 3.37 4.78
C ILE A 108 -28.84 3.25 4.50
N HIS A 109 -29.58 2.47 5.29
CA HIS A 109 -31.04 2.38 5.16
C HIS A 109 -31.74 3.72 5.42
N LEU A 110 -31.31 4.47 6.45
CA LEU A 110 -31.83 5.82 6.71
C LEU A 110 -31.51 6.79 5.56
N MET A 111 -30.31 6.70 4.99
CA MET A 111 -29.90 7.49 3.82
C MET A 111 -30.73 7.16 2.57
N ALA A 112 -31.13 5.90 2.39
CA ALA A 112 -32.00 5.47 1.29
C ALA A 112 -33.46 5.91 1.50
N ARG A 113 -33.94 5.94 2.75
CA ARG A 113 -35.30 6.37 3.12
C ARG A 113 -35.53 7.87 2.96
N ARG A 114 -34.50 8.70 3.20
CA ARG A 114 -34.62 10.16 3.14
C ARG A 114 -35.05 10.70 1.76
N PRO A 115 -34.48 10.26 0.61
CA PRO A 115 -34.96 10.65 -0.71
C PRO A 115 -36.40 10.23 -1.00
N GLN A 116 -36.81 9.03 -0.54
CA GLN A 116 -38.18 8.53 -0.71
C GLN A 116 -39.16 9.44 0.00
N MET A 117 -38.93 9.74 1.29
CA MET A 117 -39.79 10.65 2.05
C MET A 117 -39.83 12.07 1.45
N LYS A 118 -38.75 12.52 0.81
CA LYS A 118 -38.73 13.81 0.11
C LYS A 118 -39.54 13.76 -1.19
N ALA A 119 -39.50 12.66 -1.93
CA ALA A 119 -40.29 12.45 -3.14
C ALA A 119 -41.79 12.33 -2.83
N ASP A 120 -42.13 11.69 -1.70
CA ASP A 120 -43.49 11.52 -1.20
C ASP A 120 -44.09 12.83 -0.62
N GLY A 121 -43.33 13.93 -0.61
CA GLY A 121 -43.79 15.24 -0.09
C GLY A 121 -43.94 15.29 1.43
N VAL A 122 -43.37 14.33 2.16
CA VAL A 122 -43.48 14.26 3.63
C VAL A 122 -42.70 15.42 4.25
N THR A 123 -43.42 16.46 4.65
CA THR A 123 -42.88 17.66 5.31
C THR A 123 -43.05 17.58 6.83
N SER A 124 -43.35 16.40 7.36
CA SER A 124 -43.75 16.18 8.75
C SER A 124 -42.58 16.19 9.74
N ILE A 125 -42.92 16.19 11.03
CA ILE A 125 -42.00 15.98 12.15
C ILE A 125 -41.13 14.72 11.92
N GLU A 126 -41.67 13.69 11.27
CA GLU A 126 -40.96 12.43 10.98
C GLU A 126 -39.77 12.61 10.04
N TYR A 127 -39.87 13.51 9.05
CA TYR A 127 -38.74 13.82 8.17
C TYR A 127 -37.63 14.55 8.93
N VAL A 128 -38.01 15.45 9.84
CA VAL A 128 -37.07 16.18 10.70
C VAL A 128 -36.38 15.24 11.69
N THR A 129 -37.12 14.33 12.33
CA THR A 129 -36.54 13.33 13.23
C THR A 129 -35.63 12.36 12.49
N LEU A 130 -36.02 11.89 11.30
CA LEU A 130 -35.16 11.08 10.43
C LEU A 130 -33.85 11.81 10.11
N CYS A 131 -33.91 13.08 9.71
CA CYS A 131 -32.71 13.86 9.39
C CYS A 131 -31.82 14.10 10.61
N LYS A 132 -32.40 14.24 11.82
CA LYS A 132 -31.63 14.34 13.07
C LYS A 132 -30.94 13.01 13.39
N MET A 133 -31.67 11.90 13.35
CA MET A 133 -31.12 10.55 13.55
C MET A 133 -30.00 10.25 12.55
N LEU A 134 -30.19 10.56 11.28
CA LEU A 134 -29.18 10.33 10.24
C LEU A 134 -27.88 11.09 10.52
N ARG A 135 -27.95 12.34 10.97
CA ARG A 135 -26.75 13.11 11.36
C ARG A 135 -26.06 12.54 12.59
N GLN A 136 -26.83 12.08 13.57
CA GLN A 136 -26.30 11.46 14.76
C GLN A 136 -25.60 10.13 14.43
N ASN A 137 -26.30 9.21 13.76
CA ASN A 137 -25.74 7.91 13.38
C ASN A 137 -24.52 8.06 12.47
N LEU A 138 -24.54 9.03 11.55
CA LEU A 138 -23.39 9.29 10.70
C LEU A 138 -22.16 9.77 11.51
N LYS A 139 -22.38 10.61 12.52
CA LYS A 139 -21.31 11.05 13.44
C LYS A 139 -20.76 9.85 14.23
N GLU A 140 -21.64 9.04 14.79
CA GLU A 140 -21.30 7.83 15.55
C GLU A 140 -20.55 6.82 14.69
N ASP A 141 -21.03 6.51 13.49
CA ASP A 141 -20.38 5.63 12.51
C ASP A 141 -18.95 6.11 12.18
N TYR A 142 -18.76 7.42 11.98
CA TYR A 142 -17.43 7.98 11.73
C TYR A 142 -16.51 7.88 12.93
N ASP A 143 -17.01 8.13 14.14
CA ASP A 143 -16.26 8.00 15.38
C ASP A 143 -15.88 6.55 15.67
N GLU A 144 -16.79 5.61 15.47
CA GLU A 144 -16.56 4.17 15.60
C GLU A 144 -15.55 3.68 14.57
N ASN A 145 -15.70 4.07 13.31
CA ASN A 145 -14.73 3.74 12.27
C ASN A 145 -13.35 4.35 12.58
N ARG A 146 -13.29 5.57 13.14
CA ARG A 146 -12.03 6.18 13.60
C ARG A 146 -11.41 5.36 14.75
N LYS A 147 -12.20 4.97 15.75
CA LYS A 147 -11.76 4.10 16.86
C LYS A 147 -11.26 2.76 16.35
N LYS A 148 -12.01 2.10 15.46
CA LYS A 148 -11.64 0.84 14.81
C LYS A 148 -10.33 0.97 14.03
N ARG A 149 -10.13 2.05 13.29
CA ARG A 149 -8.87 2.31 12.57
C ARG A 149 -7.68 2.50 13.52
N LEU A 150 -7.87 3.21 14.62
CA LEU A 150 -6.82 3.37 15.64
C LEU A 150 -6.48 2.01 16.28
N LYS A 151 -7.50 1.20 16.58
CA LYS A 151 -7.36 -0.17 17.08
C LYS A 151 -6.61 -1.06 16.09
N GLU A 152 -7.04 -1.12 14.83
CA GLU A 152 -6.36 -1.89 13.76
C GLU A 152 -4.91 -1.43 13.56
N ALA A 153 -4.64 -0.11 13.58
CA ALA A 153 -3.29 0.42 13.43
C ALA A 153 -2.38 0.07 14.62
N ALA A 154 -2.95 0.03 15.83
CA ALA A 154 -2.24 -0.42 17.02
C ALA A 154 -1.95 -1.93 16.98
N GLU A 155 -2.95 -2.75 16.62
CA GLU A 155 -2.85 -4.22 16.47
C GLU A 155 -1.82 -4.61 15.41
N LYS A 156 -1.84 -3.94 14.24
CA LYS A 156 -0.91 -4.19 13.14
C LYS A 156 0.48 -3.65 13.36
N LYS A 157 0.77 -3.03 14.52
CA LYS A 157 2.08 -2.42 14.75
C LYS A 157 2.46 -1.43 13.62
N SER A 158 1.46 -0.80 13.00
CA SER A 158 1.64 0.27 12.01
C SER A 158 1.42 1.66 12.64
N SER A 159 1.34 1.66 13.98
CA SER A 159 1.00 2.77 14.86
C SER A 159 2.23 3.59 15.23
N LEU A 160 2.07 4.87 15.58
CA LEU A 160 3.13 5.74 16.12
C LEU A 160 3.85 5.13 17.33
N LYS A 161 3.15 4.35 18.16
CA LYS A 161 3.77 3.60 19.28
C LYS A 161 4.57 2.39 18.83
N THR A 162 4.39 1.94 17.59
CA THR A 162 5.23 0.88 17.01
C THR A 162 6.53 1.44 16.50
N VAL A 163 6.49 2.61 15.87
CA VAL A 163 7.67 3.44 15.60
C VAL A 163 8.43 3.69 16.91
N GLU A 164 7.71 4.01 17.99
CA GLU A 164 8.31 4.20 19.32
C GLU A 164 8.89 2.92 19.94
N ARG A 165 8.26 1.77 19.73
CA ARG A 165 8.77 0.46 20.18
C ARG A 165 9.99 0.00 19.35
N ASP A 166 10.00 0.25 18.05
CA ASP A 166 11.17 -0.02 17.18
C ASP A 166 12.36 0.88 17.54
N ILE A 167 12.11 2.12 17.94
CA ILE A 167 13.13 3.02 18.51
C ILE A 167 13.67 2.49 19.84
N ARG A 168 12.83 1.92 20.71
CA ARG A 168 13.28 1.28 21.97
C ARG A 168 14.02 -0.05 21.75
N LEU A 169 13.67 -0.80 20.70
CA LEU A 169 14.28 -2.09 20.37
C LEU A 169 15.58 -1.94 19.55
N LYS A 170 15.73 -0.86 18.77
CA LYS A 170 17.00 -0.48 18.16
C LYS A 170 17.87 0.26 19.17
N GLN A 171 18.71 -0.53 19.81
CA GLN A 171 19.92 -0.18 20.56
C GLN A 171 19.77 -0.07 22.09
N HIS A 172 19.88 -1.20 22.77
CA HIS A 172 20.80 -1.22 23.90
C HIS A 172 22.21 -1.40 23.36
N ILE A 173 22.92 -0.29 23.17
CA ILE A 173 24.34 -0.33 22.93
C ILE A 173 25.00 -1.11 24.08
N PRO A 174 25.76 -2.18 23.82
CA PRO A 174 26.49 -2.85 24.89
C PRO A 174 27.45 -1.83 25.51
N VAL A 175 27.37 -1.67 26.83
CA VAL A 175 28.19 -0.73 27.61
C VAL A 175 29.59 -1.30 27.85
N ALA A 176 29.75 -2.62 27.69
CA ALA A 176 31.02 -3.30 27.76
C ALA A 176 31.02 -4.55 26.86
N LEU A 177 32.18 -4.92 26.35
CA LEU A 177 32.43 -6.19 25.68
C LEU A 177 33.62 -6.89 26.32
N LYS A 178 33.71 -8.21 26.16
CA LYS A 178 34.89 -8.95 26.58
C LYS A 178 35.86 -9.10 25.42
N ASN A 179 37.15 -8.95 25.68
CA ASN A 179 38.19 -9.29 24.71
C ASN A 179 38.41 -10.82 24.67
N ASP A 180 39.33 -11.27 23.81
CA ASP A 180 39.62 -12.70 23.61
C ASP A 180 40.22 -13.36 24.87
N ILE A 181 40.79 -12.55 25.78
CA ILE A 181 41.33 -12.96 27.09
C ILE A 181 40.24 -12.91 28.18
N ARG A 182 38.98 -12.64 27.79
CA ARG A 182 37.77 -12.56 28.63
C ARG A 182 37.72 -11.40 29.62
N GLU A 183 38.61 -10.42 29.49
CA GLU A 183 38.60 -9.20 30.29
C GLU A 183 37.49 -8.25 29.83
N ARG A 184 36.83 -7.61 30.78
CA ARG A 184 35.71 -6.70 30.51
C ARG A 184 36.24 -5.33 30.12
N ILE A 185 35.96 -4.92 28.88
CA ILE A 185 36.30 -3.61 28.35
C ILE A 185 35.05 -2.77 28.20
N THR A 186 35.05 -1.60 28.82
CA THR A 186 33.96 -0.60 28.75
C THR A 186 34.28 0.58 27.83
N ASN A 187 35.55 0.74 27.45
CA ASN A 187 35.99 1.81 26.57
C ASN A 187 35.49 1.58 25.13
N ARG A 188 34.83 2.59 24.58
CA ARG A 188 34.08 2.51 23.32
C ARG A 188 34.96 2.18 22.11
N ASP A 189 36.14 2.78 22.01
CA ASP A 189 37.02 2.60 20.86
C ASP A 189 37.64 1.21 20.87
N ARG A 190 38.08 0.75 22.04
CA ARG A 190 38.57 -0.62 22.21
C ARG A 190 37.49 -1.67 21.97
N MET A 191 36.24 -1.40 22.37
CA MET A 191 35.10 -2.25 22.05
C MET A 191 34.86 -2.35 20.53
N ASN A 192 35.01 -1.26 19.79
CA ASN A 192 34.89 -1.27 18.34
C ASN A 192 36.04 -2.04 17.67
N ASP A 193 37.26 -1.96 18.20
CA ASP A 193 38.40 -2.73 17.70
C ASP A 193 38.22 -4.22 17.92
N ILE A 194 37.65 -4.63 19.07
CA ILE A 194 37.24 -6.03 19.31
C ILE A 194 36.24 -6.48 18.24
N CYS A 195 35.18 -5.69 17.99
CA CYS A 195 34.20 -6.04 16.97
C CYS A 195 34.82 -6.13 15.57
N LYS A 196 35.68 -5.17 15.19
CA LYS A 196 36.35 -5.17 13.88
C LYS A 196 37.25 -6.39 13.72
N ASN A 197 38.02 -6.74 14.75
CA ASN A 197 38.90 -7.90 14.72
C ASN A 197 38.10 -9.20 14.66
N PHE A 198 37.00 -9.30 15.42
CA PHE A 198 36.08 -10.44 15.34
C PHE A 198 35.56 -10.65 13.92
N TYR A 199 35.03 -9.60 13.26
CA TYR A 199 34.49 -9.73 11.91
C TYR A 199 35.57 -9.93 10.84
N LYS A 200 36.75 -9.34 10.99
CA LYS A 200 37.90 -9.61 10.11
C LYS A 200 38.33 -11.07 10.21
N ASN A 201 38.50 -11.59 11.43
CA ASN A 201 38.86 -13.00 11.66
C ASN A 201 37.77 -13.94 11.12
N PHE A 202 36.50 -13.59 11.29
CA PHE A 202 35.38 -14.35 10.74
C PHE A 202 35.42 -14.40 9.20
N GLN A 203 35.67 -13.26 8.54
CA GLN A 203 35.80 -13.20 7.08
C GLN A 203 37.05 -13.93 6.57
N SER A 204 38.18 -13.81 7.26
CA SER A 204 39.41 -14.54 6.95
C SER A 204 39.23 -16.05 7.10
N GLN A 205 38.49 -16.52 8.10
CA GLN A 205 38.12 -17.93 8.26
C GLN A 205 37.17 -18.44 7.17
N CYS A 206 36.27 -17.58 6.66
CA CYS A 206 35.42 -17.91 5.51
C CYS A 206 36.22 -17.96 4.20
N SER A 207 37.22 -17.08 4.03
CA SER A 207 38.10 -17.05 2.85
C SER A 207 39.08 -18.23 2.80
N THR A 208 39.67 -18.64 3.93
CA THR A 208 40.59 -19.79 3.98
C THR A 208 39.87 -21.12 3.78
N LYS A 209 38.62 -21.26 4.23
CA LYS A 209 37.80 -22.45 3.92
C LYS A 209 37.40 -22.54 2.45
N ALA A 210 37.24 -21.42 1.76
CA ALA A 210 37.02 -21.38 0.31
C ALA A 210 38.28 -21.72 -0.51
N ALA A 211 39.48 -21.46 0.02
CA ALA A 211 40.75 -21.79 -0.64
C ALA A 211 41.31 -23.19 -0.28
N ALA A 212 41.01 -23.71 0.92
CA ALA A 212 41.46 -25.04 1.36
C ALA A 212 40.67 -26.21 0.73
N HIS A 213 39.55 -25.92 0.07
CA HIS A 213 38.93 -26.82 -0.89
C HIS A 213 38.95 -26.20 -2.28
N GLY A 214 40.15 -25.76 -2.70
CA GLY A 214 40.46 -25.53 -4.10
C GLY A 214 40.37 -26.83 -4.90
N ILE A 215 39.16 -27.12 -5.39
CA ILE A 215 38.83 -27.62 -6.74
C ILE A 215 37.63 -26.80 -7.20
#